data_AF-A0A962MGE9-F1
#
_entry.id   AF-A0A962MGE9-F1
#
_cell.length_a   1.000
_cell.length_b   1.000
_cell.length_c   1.000
_cell.angle_alpha   90.00
_cell.angle_beta   90.00
_cell.angle_gamma   90.00
#
_symmetry.space_group_name_H-M   'P 1'
#
loop_
_entity.id
_entity.type
_entity.pdbx_description
1 polymer ?
#
loop_
_entity_poly.entity_id
_entity_poly.type
_entity_poly.pdbx_seq_one_letter_code
_entity_poly.pdbx_strand_id
1 'polypeptide(L)' 'TLHGAPATAELSTRRRGFATRWLGDDAVYAARPWPTSPPFDGIEVKPGQPVRHPDFPVVWGSGLKPVEG' A
#
# COMPACT_ATOMS: atom_id res chain seq x y z
N THR A 1 6.73 -13.25 -0.79
CA THR A 1 6.79 -14.47 0.03
C THR A 1 5.67 -15.40 -0.35
N LEU A 2 5.96 -16.67 -0.62
CA LEU A 2 4.92 -17.68 -0.70
C LEU A 2 4.34 -17.89 0.71
N HIS A 3 3.02 -17.80 0.86
CA HIS A 3 2.35 -17.95 2.14
C HIS A 3 0.93 -18.50 1.93
N GLY A 4 0.32 -18.98 3.00
CA GLY A 4 -1.06 -19.46 3.00
C GLY A 4 -1.69 -19.29 4.37
N ALA A 5 -3.00 -19.49 4.45
CA ALA A 5 -3.74 -19.49 5.70
C ALA A 5 -4.61 -20.75 5.77
N PRO A 6 -4.69 -21.43 6.93
CA PRO A 6 -5.54 -22.60 7.09
C PRO A 6 -7.03 -22.23 7.02
N ALA A 7 -7.85 -23.23 6.71
CA ALA A 7 -9.31 -23.14 6.68
C ALA A 7 -9.89 -22.75 8.05
N THR A 8 -11.09 -22.17 8.04
CA THR A 8 -11.78 -21.70 9.24
C THR A 8 -13.05 -22.50 9.56
N ALA A 9 -13.21 -23.69 8.98
CA ALA A 9 -14.46 -24.48 9.06
C ALA A 9 -14.85 -24.86 10.50
N GLU A 10 -13.85 -25.12 11.36
CA GLU A 10 -14.06 -25.55 12.76
C GLU A 10 -14.14 -24.38 13.76
N LEU A 11 -14.13 -23.13 13.29
CA LEU A 11 -14.16 -21.97 14.19
C LEU A 11 -15.60 -21.60 14.55
N SER A 12 -15.89 -21.57 15.84
CA SER A 12 -17.16 -21.03 16.38
C SER A 12 -17.26 -19.50 16.33
N THR A 13 -16.16 -18.81 15.97
CA THR A 13 -16.09 -17.35 15.88
C THR A 13 -15.38 -16.89 14.60
N ARG A 14 -15.68 -15.67 14.16
CA ARG A 14 -15.11 -15.10 12.92
C ARG A 14 -13.63 -14.75 13.07
N ARG A 15 -12.78 -15.31 12.21
CA ARG A 15 -11.38 -14.84 12.03
C ARG A 15 -11.35 -13.55 11.21
N ARG A 16 -10.70 -12.50 11.73
CA ARG A 16 -10.47 -11.22 11.04
C ARG A 16 -8.97 -11.03 10.87
N GLY A 17 -8.55 -10.61 9.66
CA GLY A 17 -7.16 -10.27 9.36
C GLY A 17 -7.06 -8.80 8.96
N PHE A 18 -5.97 -8.15 9.34
CA PHE A 18 -5.61 -6.81 8.91
C PHE A 18 -4.22 -6.88 8.28
N ALA A 19 -4.08 -6.36 7.07
CA ALA A 19 -2.83 -6.38 6.33
C ALA A 19 -2.50 -4.97 5.86
N THR A 20 -1.25 -4.55 6.10
CA THR A 20 -0.71 -3.26 5.66
C THR A 20 0.42 -3.49 4.66
N ARG A 21 0.65 -2.50 3.80
CA ARG A 21 1.71 -2.49 2.80
C ARG A 21 2.53 -1.22 3.02
N TRP A 22 3.84 -1.37 3.03
CA TRP A 22 4.79 -0.30 3.31
C TRP A 22 5.71 -0.18 2.10
N LEU A 23 6.02 1.06 1.72
CA LEU A 23 6.93 1.37 0.63
C LEU A 23 8.25 1.89 1.23
N GLY A 24 9.36 1.59 0.56
CA GLY A 24 10.65 2.20 0.89
C GLY A 24 10.72 3.66 0.43
N ASP A 25 11.66 4.41 0.99
CA ASP A 25 11.85 5.85 0.71
C ASP A 25 12.18 6.16 -0.76
N ASP A 26 12.72 5.17 -1.48
CA ASP A 26 13.13 5.20 -2.88
C ASP A 26 12.13 4.48 -3.82
N ALA A 27 10.94 4.13 -3.34
CA ALA A 27 9.93 3.46 -4.15
C ALA A 27 9.44 4.34 -5.30
N VAL A 28 9.40 3.75 -6.50
CA VAL A 28 8.88 4.39 -7.72
C VAL A 28 7.68 3.63 -8.28
N TYR A 29 6.80 4.35 -8.96
CA TYR A 29 5.64 3.77 -9.62
C TYR A 29 6.07 2.92 -10.82
N ALA A 30 5.49 1.73 -10.93
CA ALA A 30 5.66 0.84 -12.07
C ALA A 30 4.29 0.58 -12.70
N ALA A 31 4.14 0.92 -13.98
CA ALA A 31 2.92 0.59 -14.71
C ALA A 31 2.73 -0.93 -14.77
N ARG A 32 1.48 -1.35 -14.54
CA ARG A 32 1.04 -2.74 -14.66
C ARG A 32 -0.15 -2.79 -15.62
N PRO A 33 -0.23 -3.81 -16.49
CA PRO A 33 -1.38 -3.96 -17.39
C PRO A 33 -2.65 -4.45 -16.67
N TRP A 34 -2.55 -4.78 -15.39
CA TRP A 34 -3.65 -5.23 -14.53
C TRP A 34 -3.82 -4.30 -13.32
N PRO A 35 -5.03 -4.21 -12.75
CA PRO A 35 -5.30 -3.41 -11.56
C PRO A 35 -4.44 -3.80 -10.36
N THR A 36 -4.05 -2.81 -9.56
CA THR A 36 -3.38 -3.03 -8.28
C THR A 36 -4.40 -3.21 -7.15
N SER A 37 -3.99 -3.91 -6.08
CA SER A 37 -4.75 -3.96 -4.83
C SER A 37 -3.86 -3.40 -3.71
N PRO A 38 -4.28 -2.33 -3.00
CA PRO A 38 -5.48 -1.54 -3.29
C PRO A 38 -5.39 -0.83 -4.66
N PRO A 39 -6.54 -0.50 -5.28
CA PRO A 39 -6.52 0.32 -6.48
C PRO A 39 -5.96 1.71 -6.16
N PHE A 40 -5.25 2.31 -7.11
CA PHE A 40 -4.69 3.66 -7.00
C PHE A 40 -5.60 4.64 -7.76
N ASP A 41 -6.88 4.64 -7.42
CA ASP A 41 -7.88 5.45 -8.11
C ASP A 41 -7.60 6.94 -7.89
N GLY A 42 -7.55 7.71 -8.98
CA GLY A 42 -7.31 9.16 -8.93
C GLY A 42 -5.84 9.57 -8.70
N ILE A 43 -4.90 8.62 -8.64
CA ILE A 43 -3.47 8.91 -8.48
C ILE A 43 -2.81 8.98 -9.86
N GLU A 44 -2.47 10.19 -10.31
CA GLU A 44 -1.72 10.40 -11.55
C GLU A 44 -0.20 10.34 -11.29
N VAL A 45 0.38 9.14 -11.34
CA VAL A 45 1.82 8.94 -11.22
C VAL A 45 2.36 8.25 -12.47
N LYS A 46 3.41 8.81 -13.08
CA LYS A 46 4.03 8.24 -14.28
C LYS A 46 5.03 7.14 -13.90
N PRO A 47 5.24 6.12 -14.76
CA PRO A 47 6.27 5.11 -14.52
C PRO A 47 7.63 5.74 -14.23
N GLY A 48 8.29 5.25 -13.18
CA GLY A 48 9.58 5.75 -12.71
C GLY A 48 9.53 6.96 -11.77
N GLN A 49 8.36 7.59 -11.57
CA GLN A 49 8.23 8.67 -10.59
C GLN A 49 8.17 8.13 -9.16
N PRO A 50 8.72 8.85 -8.17
CA PRO A 50 8.57 8.51 -6.76
C PRO A 50 7.09 8.41 -6.35
N VAL A 51 6.76 7.42 -5.52
CA VAL A 51 5.40 7.27 -4.97
C VAL A 51 5.24 8.20 -3.75
N ARG A 52 5.11 9.50 -4.01
CA ARG A 52 4.86 10.53 -2.99
C ARG A 52 3.49 11.16 -3.25
N HIS A 53 2.51 10.82 -2.42
CA HIS A 53 1.12 11.29 -2.56
C HIS A 53 0.50 11.39 -1.16
N PRO A 54 -0.49 12.28 -0.93
CA PRO A 54 -1.22 12.34 0.34
C PRO A 54 -1.80 11.00 0.81
N ASP A 55 -2.16 10.11 -0.13
CA ASP A 55 -2.67 8.77 0.18
C ASP A 55 -1.58 7.78 0.63
N PHE A 56 -0.30 8.13 0.48
CA PHE A 56 0.85 7.36 0.95
C PHE A 56 1.62 8.17 2.01
N PRO A 57 1.06 8.33 3.22
CA PRO A 57 1.67 9.17 4.25
C PRO A 57 3.00 8.60 4.73
N VAL A 58 3.92 9.49 5.11
CA VAL A 58 5.14 9.12 5.82
C VAL A 58 4.76 8.73 7.24
N VAL A 59 5.07 7.49 7.60
CA VAL A 59 4.68 6.86 8.87
C VAL A 59 5.83 6.77 9.87
N TRP A 60 7.06 7.09 9.46
CA TRP A 60 8.25 7.05 10.32
C TRP A 60 9.22 8.19 9.98
N GLY A 61 9.78 8.84 11.01
CA GLY A 61 10.87 9.80 10.84
C GLY A 61 10.49 11.24 10.46
N SER A 62 9.31 11.76 10.83
CA SER A 62 8.92 13.11 10.40
C SER A 62 9.70 14.23 11.11
N GLY A 63 10.53 14.92 10.33
CA GLY A 63 10.89 16.34 10.52
C GLY A 63 10.30 17.26 9.44
N LEU A 64 9.46 16.76 8.52
CA LEU A 64 8.97 17.53 7.38
C LEU A 64 7.49 17.92 7.54
N LYS A 65 7.24 19.22 7.38
CA LYS A 65 5.90 19.81 7.27
C LYS A 65 5.22 19.36 5.97
N PRO A 66 3.88 19.30 5.93
CA PRO A 66 3.15 18.96 4.70
C PRO A 66 3.51 19.91 3.56
N VAL A 67 3.57 19.38 2.35
CA VAL A 67 3.65 20.18 1.12
C VAL A 67 2.26 20.77 0.90
N GLU A 68 2.14 22.09 1.00
CA GLU A 68 0.92 22.81 0.59
C GLU A 68 0.77 22.66 -0.93
N GLY A 69 -0.43 22.27 -1.35
CA GLY A 69 -0.89 22.30 -2.73
C GLY A 69 -1.66 23.58 -3.01
#